data_AF-A0A2G9P1C0-F1
#
_entry.id   AF-A0A2G9P1C0-F1
#
_cell.length_a   1.000
_cell.length_b   1.000
_cell.length_c   1.000
_cell.angle_alpha   90.00
_cell.angle_beta   90.00
_cell.angle_gamma   90.00
#
_symmetry.space_group_name_H-M   'P 1'
#
loop_
_entity.id
_entity.type
_entity.pdbx_description
1 polymer ?
#
loop_
_entity_poly.entity_id
_entity_poly.type
_entity_poly.pdbx_seq_one_letter_code
_entity_poly.pdbx_strand_id
1 'polypeptide(L)' 'MSFLDLYMNRNPMITASSSDSEPVATVFGIPFDSTHSYKPGCRFGPDVIRDAFNNIE' A
#
# COMPACT_ATOMS: atom_id res chain seq x y z
N MET A 1 19.74 -4.33 1.16
CA MET A 1 18.31 -3.98 1.24
C MET A 1 17.85 -3.59 -0.15
N SER A 2 16.79 -4.21 -0.65
CA SER A 2 16.18 -3.84 -1.94
C SER A 2 15.44 -2.51 -1.81
N PHE A 3 15.27 -1.77 -2.91
CA PHE A 3 14.36 -0.62 -2.93
C PHE A 3 12.94 -1.01 -2.51
N LEU A 4 12.53 -2.23 -2.84
CA LEU A 4 11.25 -2.77 -2.42
C LEU A 4 11.15 -2.80 -0.88
N ASP A 5 12.17 -3.33 -0.19
CA ASP A 5 12.22 -3.40 1.28
C ASP A 5 12.16 -2.03 1.96
N LEU A 6 12.61 -0.97 1.29
CA LEU A 6 12.58 0.40 1.81
C LEU A 6 11.17 1.01 1.76
N TYR A 7 10.41 0.69 0.71
CA TYR A 7 9.07 1.23 0.49
C TYR A 7 7.94 0.31 0.96
N MET A 8 8.27 -0.92 1.37
CA MET A 8 7.31 -1.87 1.93
C MET A 8 7.15 -1.67 3.43
N ASN A 9 5.92 -1.43 3.87
CA ASN A 9 5.53 -1.65 5.26
C ASN A 9 5.22 -3.14 5.44
N ARG A 10 6.03 -3.86 6.21
CA ARG A 10 5.93 -5.32 6.36
C ARG A 10 4.79 -5.79 7.26
N ASN A 11 4.05 -4.88 7.91
CA ASN A 11 3.03 -5.30 8.87
C ASN A 11 1.81 -4.35 8.89
N PRO A 12 0.76 -4.63 8.10
CA PRO A 12 -0.56 -4.05 8.34
C PRO A 12 -1.12 -4.59 9.66
N MET A 13 -1.60 -3.71 10.55
CA MET A 13 -2.08 -4.09 11.89
C MET A 13 -3.17 -5.18 11.87
N ILE A 14 -3.91 -5.30 10.76
CA ILE A 14 -5.01 -6.27 10.58
C ILE A 14 -4.55 -7.60 9.95
N THR A 15 -3.49 -7.61 9.15
CA THR A 15 -2.98 -8.87 8.58
C THR A 15 -1.80 -9.32 9.41
N ALA A 16 -2.05 -10.20 10.37
CA ALA A 16 -1.00 -10.96 11.03
C ALA A 16 -0.32 -11.88 10.00
N SER A 17 0.57 -11.33 9.18
CA SER A 17 1.40 -12.12 8.29
C SER A 17 2.43 -12.84 9.15
N SER A 18 2.24 -14.14 9.36
CA SER A 18 3.28 -15.01 9.88
C SER A 18 4.53 -14.85 9.02
N SER A 19 5.68 -14.56 9.65
CA SER A 19 6.97 -14.39 8.98
C SER A 19 7.47 -15.66 8.27
N ASP A 20 6.81 -16.80 8.51
CA ASP A 20 7.23 -18.12 8.07
C ASP A 20 6.65 -18.54 6.70
N SER A 21 5.84 -17.67 6.07
CA SER A 21 5.21 -17.96 4.78
C SER A 21 5.46 -16.83 3.77
N GLU A 22 5.77 -17.22 2.53
CA GLU A 22 5.80 -16.29 1.40
C GLU A 22 4.41 -15.68 1.16
N PRO A 23 4.31 -14.36 0.94
CA PRO A 23 3.04 -13.71 0.68
C PRO A 23 2.46 -14.18 -0.66
N VAL A 24 1.15 -14.50 -0.68
CA VAL A 24 0.43 -14.84 -1.92
C VAL A 24 0.37 -13.66 -2.88
N ALA A 25 0.35 -12.44 -2.34
CA ALA A 25 0.40 -11.20 -3.11
C ALA A 25 1.08 -10.09 -2.31
N THR A 26 1.80 -9.23 -3.02
CA THR A 26 2.48 -8.06 -2.47
C THR A 26 1.80 -6.80 -2.99
N VAL A 27 1.27 -5.96 -2.11
CA VAL A 27 0.60 -4.72 -2.48
C VAL A 27 1.59 -3.56 -2.45
N PHE A 28 1.79 -2.91 -3.61
CA PHE A 28 2.66 -1.75 -3.76
C PHE A 28 1.90 -0.58 -4.39
N GLY A 29 1.83 0.54 -3.68
CA GLY A 29 1.10 1.73 -4.11
C GLY A 29 1.99 2.72 -4.88
N ILE A 30 1.48 3.27 -5.98
CA ILE A 30 2.17 4.30 -6.79
C ILE A 30 1.40 5.63 -6.65
N PRO A 31 1.83 6.56 -5.79
CA PRO A 31 1.16 7.84 -5.57
C PRO A 31 1.49 8.84 -6.68
N PHE A 32 0.96 8.61 -7.89
CA PHE A 32 1.23 9.44 -9.06
C PHE A 32 -0.05 9.82 -9.81
N ASP A 33 -0.22 11.10 -10.09
CA ASP A 33 -1.35 11.59 -10.88
C ASP A 33 -1.00 12.78 -11.80
N SER A 34 0.28 13.06 -12.06
CA SER A 34 0.69 14.22 -12.87
C SER A 34 0.21 14.17 -14.33
N THR A 35 -0.28 13.03 -14.80
CA THR A 35 -0.87 12.83 -16.14
C THR A 35 -2.41 12.92 -16.14
N HIS A 36 -3.04 13.27 -15.02
CA HIS A 36 -4.49 13.45 -14.96
C HIS A 36 -4.92 14.78 -15.60
N SER A 37 -5.72 14.72 -16.67
CA SER A 37 -6.16 15.92 -17.40
C SER A 37 -7.38 16.62 -16.80
N TYR A 38 -8.22 15.90 -16.05
CA TYR A 38 -9.51 16.43 -15.56
C TYR A 38 -9.48 16.76 -14.07
N LYS A 39 -9.14 15.79 -13.21
CA LYS A 39 -9.14 15.98 -11.76
C LYS A 39 -7.97 15.22 -11.11
N PRO A 40 -6.96 15.92 -10.58
CA PRO A 40 -5.90 15.30 -9.78
C PRO A 40 -6.46 14.86 -8.41
N GLY A 41 -5.74 13.97 -7.74
CA GLY A 41 -6.10 13.44 -6.42
C GLY A 41 -5.80 11.94 -6.26
N CYS A 42 -5.66 11.20 -7.35
CA CYS A 42 -5.38 9.75 -7.30
C CYS A 42 -4.03 9.43 -6.64
N ARG A 43 -3.09 10.39 -6.54
CA ARG A 43 -1.84 10.21 -5.79
C ARG A 43 -2.07 9.91 -4.30
N PHE A 44 -3.20 10.33 -3.73
CA PHE A 44 -3.55 10.06 -2.33
C PHE A 44 -4.26 8.71 -2.14
N GLY A 45 -4.68 8.07 -3.24
CA GLY A 45 -5.43 6.82 -3.22
C GLY A 45 -4.74 5.68 -2.47
N PRO A 46 -3.45 5.38 -2.72
CA PRO A 46 -2.76 4.30 -2.04
C PRO A 46 -2.79 4.40 -0.51
N ASP A 47 -2.61 5.59 0.05
CA ASP A 47 -2.62 5.80 1.49
C ASP A 47 -4.04 5.67 2.05
N VAL A 48 -5.04 6.28 1.38
CA VAL A 48 -6.45 6.17 1.79
C VAL A 48 -6.95 4.71 1.75
N ILE A 49 -6.53 3.91 0.76
CA ILE A 49 -6.86 2.48 0.69
C ILE A 49 -6.27 1.72 1.88
N ARG A 50 -5.03 2.02 2.28
CA ARG A 50 -4.40 1.39 3.44
C ARG A 50 -5.07 1.81 4.75
N ASP A 51 -5.41 3.09 4.88
CA ASP A 51 -6.10 3.61 6.05
C ASP A 51 -7.50 2.99 6.18
N ALA A 52 -8.26 2.91 5.08
CA ALA A 52 -9.54 2.23 5.07
C ALA A 52 -9.39 0.74 5.41
N PHE A 53 -8.34 0.08 4.89
CA PHE A 53 -8.07 -1.32 5.18
C PHE A 53 -7.74 -1.59 6.66
N ASN A 54 -7.01 -0.69 7.31
CA ASN A 54 -6.69 -0.80 8.74
C ASN A 54 -7.86 -0.44 9.67
N ASN A 55 -8.92 0.18 9.14
CA ASN A 55 -10.07 0.65 9.89
C ASN A 55 -11.37 -0.08 9.49
N ILE A 56 -11.30 -1.37 9.10
CA ILE A 56 -12.49 -2.20 8.76
C ILE A 56 -13.30 -2.62 10.01
N GLU A 57 -13.28 -1.84 11.10
CA GLU A 57 -14.21 -2.09 12.23
C GLU A 57 -15.68 -1.90 11.83
#